data_AF-A0A961JRB3-F1
#
_entry.id   AF-A0A961JRB3-F1
#
_cell.length_a   1.000
_cell.length_b   1.000
_cell.length_c   1.000
_cell.angle_alpha   90.00
_cell.angle_beta   90.00
_cell.angle_gamma   90.00
#
_symmetry.space_group_name_H-M   'P 1'
#
loop_
_entity.id
_entity.type
_entity.pdbx_description
1 polymer ?
#
loop_
_entity_poly.entity_id
_entity_poly.type
_entity_poly.pdbx_seq_one_letter_code
_entity_poly.pdbx_strand_id
1 'polypeptide(L)'
;AGVQSLARSPLGEVLPGRVTARLIEEPFLPVVTELGERHPVTHGLAEFAPEGGWGRWLRQIEVDMTGAEGMVAMTGAEGAPLLVLDRVGEGRVALLTSDHPWLWSRGFEGGGPQLELLRRVAHWSM
;
A
#
# COMPACT_ATOMS: atom_id res chain seq x y z
N ALA A 1 10.87 -0.60 10.47
CA ALA A 1 12.31 -0.67 10.14
C ALA A 1 13.24 -1.13 11.29
N GLY A 2 12.75 -1.38 12.52
CA GLY A 2 13.60 -1.75 13.67
C GLY A 2 14.08 -3.22 13.69
N VAL A 3 14.82 -3.60 14.74
CA VAL A 3 15.37 -4.96 14.94
C VAL A 3 14.26 -6.02 14.99
N GLN A 4 13.05 -5.64 15.39
CA GLN A 4 11.86 -6.49 15.41
C GLN A 4 10.98 -6.36 14.16
N SER A 5 11.55 -6.00 13.01
CA SER A 5 10.79 -5.89 11.76
C SER A 5 10.43 -7.27 11.20
N LEU A 6 9.21 -7.41 10.67
CA LEU A 6 8.79 -8.61 9.92
C LEU A 6 9.75 -8.96 8.78
N ALA A 7 10.33 -7.95 8.12
CA ALA A 7 11.33 -8.12 7.07
C ALA A 7 12.63 -8.79 7.54
N ARG A 8 12.88 -8.84 8.85
CA ARG A 8 14.02 -9.53 9.49
C ARG A 8 13.59 -10.77 10.28
N SER A 9 12.48 -11.38 9.87
CA SER A 9 11.95 -12.62 10.44
C SER A 9 11.76 -13.66 9.33
N PRO A 10 11.42 -14.92 9.65
CA PRO A 10 11.05 -15.91 8.63
C PRO A 10 9.91 -15.47 7.70
N LEU A 11 9.03 -14.55 8.15
CA LEU A 11 8.00 -13.97 7.30
C LEU A 11 8.55 -12.99 6.24
N GLY A 12 9.81 -12.60 6.34
CA GLY A 12 10.49 -11.77 5.34
C GLY A 12 10.58 -12.45 3.98
N GLU A 13 10.67 -13.78 3.95
CA GLU A 13 10.76 -14.58 2.70
C GLU A 13 9.46 -14.54 1.88
N VAL A 14 8.34 -14.25 2.52
CA VAL A 14 7.02 -14.19 1.88
C VAL A 14 6.53 -12.75 1.67
N LEU A 15 7.36 -11.74 1.98
CA LEU A 15 7.02 -10.36 1.69
C LEU A 15 7.10 -10.11 0.18
N PRO A 16 6.15 -9.36 -0.39
CA PRO A 16 6.04 -9.17 -1.84
C PRO A 16 7.07 -8.16 -2.40
N GLY A 17 8.03 -7.71 -1.58
CA GLY A 17 9.04 -6.72 -1.91
C GLY A 17 10.05 -6.52 -0.78
N ARG A 18 11.24 -6.02 -1.11
CA ARG A 18 12.34 -5.85 -0.16
C ARG A 18 12.24 -4.53 0.57
N VAL A 19 11.86 -4.56 1.85
CA VAL A 19 11.80 -3.37 2.71
C VAL A 19 13.21 -2.83 2.97
N THR A 20 13.50 -1.58 2.59
CA THR A 20 14.86 -1.00 2.69
C THR A 20 15.19 -0.40 4.06
N ALA A 21 14.18 -0.29 4.93
CA ALA A 21 14.24 0.39 6.23
C ALA A 21 14.39 1.92 6.16
N ARG A 22 14.47 2.52 4.97
CA ARG A 22 14.41 3.97 4.78
C ARG A 22 12.96 4.45 4.94
N LEU A 23 12.77 5.48 5.75
CA LEU A 23 11.49 6.18 5.90
C LEU A 23 11.52 7.43 5.00
N ILE A 24 10.47 7.60 4.19
CA ILE A 24 10.23 8.79 3.39
C ILE A 24 9.18 9.62 4.14
N GLU A 25 9.54 10.80 4.66
CA GLU A 25 8.68 11.67 5.49
C GLU A 25 8.24 12.92 4.71
N GLU A 26 7.53 12.71 3.61
CA GLU A 26 7.04 13.78 2.74
C GLU A 26 5.55 13.60 2.42
N PRO A 27 4.77 14.69 2.25
CA PRO A 27 3.38 14.59 1.82
C PRO A 27 3.27 14.05 0.39
N PHE A 28 2.44 13.02 0.18
CA PHE A 28 2.14 12.46 -1.13
C PHE A 28 0.66 12.10 -1.29
N LEU A 29 0.17 12.13 -2.52
CA LEU A 29 -1.12 11.59 -2.88
C LEU A 29 -0.95 10.11 -3.26
N PRO A 30 -1.69 9.17 -2.63
CA PRO A 30 -1.75 7.80 -3.10
C PRO A 30 -2.29 7.76 -4.54
N VAL A 31 -1.67 6.96 -5.41
CA VAL A 31 -2.08 6.81 -6.82
C VAL A 31 -2.24 5.33 -7.15
N VAL A 32 -3.37 4.96 -7.76
CA VAL A 32 -3.58 3.60 -8.29
C VAL A 32 -2.78 3.44 -9.56
N THR A 33 -2.03 2.34 -9.67
CA THR A 33 -1.25 2.04 -10.89
C THR A 33 -2.16 1.46 -11.98
N GLU A 34 -1.67 1.39 -13.22
CA GLU A 34 -2.39 0.70 -14.30
C GLU A 34 -2.71 -0.77 -13.97
N LEU A 35 -1.80 -1.45 -13.28
CA LEU A 35 -2.03 -2.80 -12.78
C LEU A 35 -3.07 -2.82 -11.65
N GLY A 36 -3.01 -1.84 -10.76
CA GLY A 36 -4.00 -1.63 -9.70
C GLY A 36 -5.42 -1.41 -10.22
N GLU A 37 -5.57 -0.69 -11.33
CA GLU A 37 -6.88 -0.49 -11.97
C GLU A 37 -7.50 -1.79 -12.51
N ARG A 38 -6.70 -2.83 -12.71
CA ARG A 38 -7.17 -4.16 -13.16
C ARG A 38 -7.34 -5.14 -11.99
N HIS A 39 -6.84 -4.80 -10.82
CA HIS A 39 -6.83 -5.69 -9.66
C HIS A 39 -8.06 -5.46 -8.77
N PRO A 40 -8.78 -6.50 -8.30
CA PRO A 40 -10.02 -6.35 -7.53
C PRO A 40 -9.87 -5.55 -6.22
N VAL A 41 -8.65 -5.47 -5.67
CA VAL A 41 -8.38 -4.68 -4.46
C VAL A 41 -8.51 -3.18 -4.70
N THR A 42 -8.14 -2.70 -5.89
CA THR A 42 -7.96 -1.27 -6.19
C THR A 42 -8.77 -0.77 -7.39
N HIS A 43 -9.34 -1.68 -8.19
CA HIS A 43 -10.18 -1.35 -9.33
C HIS A 43 -11.35 -0.43 -8.94
N GLY A 44 -11.47 0.74 -9.57
CA GLY A 44 -12.54 1.71 -9.27
C GLY A 44 -12.43 2.34 -7.88
N LEU A 45 -11.29 2.20 -7.18
CA LEU A 45 -11.11 2.82 -5.86
C LEU A 45 -11.15 4.36 -5.95
N ALA A 46 -10.70 4.93 -7.07
CA ALA A 46 -10.73 6.36 -7.34
C ALA A 46 -12.16 6.94 -7.36
N GLU A 47 -13.18 6.14 -7.67
CA GLU A 47 -14.59 6.55 -7.67
C GLU A 47 -15.12 6.89 -6.27
N PHE A 48 -14.42 6.42 -5.22
CA PHE A 48 -14.72 6.74 -3.82
C PHE A 48 -14.02 8.02 -3.34
N ALA A 49 -13.41 8.79 -4.24
CA ALA A 49 -12.84 10.08 -3.91
C ALA A 49 -13.93 11.11 -3.57
N PRO A 50 -13.74 11.94 -2.53
CA PRO A 50 -14.56 13.13 -2.34
C PRO A 50 -14.31 14.15 -3.47
N GLU A 51 -15.14 15.19 -3.58
CA GLU A 51 -15.07 16.20 -4.68
C GLU A 51 -13.68 16.83 -4.86
N GLY A 52 -12.85 16.87 -3.81
CA GLY A 52 -11.48 17.40 -3.84
C GLY A 52 -10.37 16.37 -4.12
N GLY A 53 -10.71 15.12 -4.43
CA GLY A 53 -9.75 14.02 -4.51
C GLY A 53 -9.38 13.46 -3.13
N TRP A 54 -8.46 12.50 -3.09
CA TRP A 54 -8.00 11.93 -1.82
C TRP A 54 -7.09 12.90 -1.05
N GLY A 55 -7.18 12.86 0.27
CA GLY A 55 -6.23 13.53 1.15
C GLY A 55 -4.85 12.87 1.12
N ARG A 56 -3.80 13.65 1.37
CA ARG A 56 -2.42 13.14 1.36
C ARG A 56 -2.12 12.21 2.53
N TRP A 57 -1.16 11.32 2.33
CA TRP A 57 -0.42 10.68 3.42
C TRP A 57 0.94 11.37 3.56
N LEU A 58 1.58 11.17 4.70
CA LEU A 58 2.72 12.00 5.13
C LEU A 58 4.02 11.22 5.29
N ARG A 59 3.94 9.89 5.23
CA ARG A 59 5.12 9.04 5.26
C ARG A 59 4.85 7.66 4.70
N GLN A 60 5.91 7.01 4.23
CA GLN A 60 5.93 5.60 3.88
C GLN A 60 7.34 5.04 4.04
N ILE A 61 7.43 3.73 4.20
CA ILE A 61 8.71 3.01 4.16
C ILE A 61 9.03 2.70 2.70
N GLU A 62 10.27 2.92 2.30
CA GLU A 62 10.74 2.56 0.96
C GLU A 62 10.83 1.03 0.80
N VAL A 63 10.36 0.55 -0.35
CA VAL A 63 10.42 -0.85 -0.75
C VAL A 63 11.09 -0.92 -2.12
N ASP A 64 12.09 -1.78 -2.21
CA ASP A 64 12.75 -2.13 -3.46
C ASP A 64 12.07 -3.36 -4.08
N MET A 65 11.66 -3.22 -5.33
CA MET A 65 11.00 -4.27 -6.11
C MET A 65 11.98 -5.06 -6.99
N THR A 66 13.27 -4.76 -6.94
CA THR A 66 14.29 -5.46 -7.73
C THR A 66 14.31 -6.95 -7.37
N GLY A 67 13.96 -7.79 -8.35
CA GLY A 67 13.88 -9.24 -8.17
C GLY A 67 12.68 -9.74 -7.36
N ALA A 68 11.72 -8.87 -7.03
CA ALA A 68 10.46 -9.26 -6.39
C ALA A 68 9.37 -9.53 -7.44
N GLU A 69 8.46 -10.47 -7.14
CA GLU A 69 7.36 -10.87 -8.04
C GLU A 69 6.04 -10.14 -7.74
N GLY A 70 5.98 -9.41 -6.61
CA GLY A 70 4.78 -8.70 -6.18
C GLY A 70 4.31 -7.62 -7.16
N MET A 71 2.99 -7.51 -7.31
CA MET A 71 2.33 -6.48 -8.10
C MET A 71 2.18 -5.18 -7.30
N VAL A 72 2.74 -4.08 -7.80
CA VAL A 72 2.51 -2.74 -7.24
C VAL A 72 1.12 -2.23 -7.67
N ALA A 73 0.14 -2.31 -6.78
CA ALA A 73 -1.23 -1.84 -7.02
C ALA A 73 -1.41 -0.34 -6.78
N MET A 74 -0.61 0.25 -5.89
CA MET A 74 -0.60 1.69 -5.62
C MET A 74 0.82 2.20 -5.44
N THR A 75 1.06 3.45 -5.82
CA THR A 75 2.30 4.20 -5.59
C THR A 75 2.04 5.41 -4.68
N GLY A 76 3.10 5.92 -4.07
CA GLY A 76 3.05 7.06 -3.16
C GLY A 76 4.22 8.02 -3.35
N ALA A 77 4.88 8.40 -2.25
CA ALA A 77 5.99 9.36 -2.26
C ALA A 77 7.06 8.96 -3.28
N GLU A 78 7.50 9.93 -4.09
CA GLU A 78 8.53 9.72 -5.14
C GLU A 78 8.19 8.59 -6.15
N GLY A 79 6.91 8.20 -6.27
CA GLY A 79 6.50 7.06 -7.09
C GLY A 79 6.83 5.69 -6.48
N ALA A 80 7.30 5.64 -5.23
CA ALA A 80 7.66 4.41 -4.56
C ALA A 80 6.42 3.53 -4.26
N PRO A 81 6.58 2.19 -4.21
CA PRO A 81 5.48 1.27 -3.95
C PRO A 81 4.75 1.58 -2.64
N LEU A 82 3.42 1.70 -2.72
CA LEU A 82 2.56 1.98 -1.58
C LEU A 82 1.80 0.74 -1.14
N LEU A 83 1.16 0.06 -2.08
CA LEU A 83 0.46 -1.21 -1.88
C LEU A 83 1.01 -2.23 -2.87
N VAL A 84 1.60 -3.31 -2.35
CA VAL A 84 2.13 -4.42 -3.13
C VAL A 84 1.35 -5.69 -2.78
N LEU A 85 0.92 -6.43 -3.80
CA LEU A 85 0.07 -7.61 -3.68
C LEU A 85 0.75 -8.81 -4.34
N ASP A 86 0.74 -9.96 -3.69
CA ASP A 86 1.39 -11.17 -4.20
C ASP A 86 0.69 -12.47 -3.78
N ARG A 87 0.99 -13.57 -4.48
CA ARG A 87 0.54 -14.92 -4.16
C ARG A 87 1.74 -15.79 -3.82
N VAL A 88 1.74 -16.36 -2.63
CA VAL A 88 2.80 -17.25 -2.14
C VAL A 88 2.20 -18.62 -1.87
N GLY A 89 2.46 -19.57 -2.78
CA GLY A 89 1.74 -20.84 -2.82
C GLY A 89 0.23 -20.62 -2.99
N GLU A 90 -0.57 -21.19 -2.11
CA GLU A 90 -2.03 -20.98 -2.06
C GLU A 90 -2.43 -19.71 -1.28
N GLY A 91 -1.48 -19.07 -0.61
CA GLY A 91 -1.70 -17.87 0.20
C GLY A 91 -1.61 -16.57 -0.60
N ARG A 92 -2.11 -15.49 0.00
CA ARG A 92 -2.05 -14.13 -0.55
C ARG A 92 -1.44 -13.19 0.49
N VAL A 93 -0.56 -12.30 0.03
CA VAL A 93 0.13 -11.34 0.88
C VAL A 93 -0.08 -9.94 0.33
N ALA A 94 -0.44 -9.02 1.21
CA ALA A 94 -0.53 -7.60 0.92
C ALA A 94 0.44 -6.83 1.81
N LEU A 95 1.29 -6.02 1.20
CA LEU A 95 2.21 -5.11 1.88
C LEU A 95 1.77 -3.68 1.64
N LEU A 96 1.28 -3.02 2.69
CA LEU A 96 1.03 -1.59 2.69
C LEU A 96 2.20 -0.88 3.39
N THR A 97 2.87 0.02 2.67
CA THR A 97 4.14 0.61 3.11
C THR A 97 3.97 1.88 3.94
N SER A 98 2.73 2.32 4.17
CA SER A 98 2.39 3.44 5.04
C SER A 98 1.47 2.99 6.16
N ASP A 99 1.64 3.59 7.34
CA ASP A 99 0.76 3.44 8.48
C ASP A 99 -0.30 4.55 8.56
N HIS A 100 -0.42 5.41 7.53
CA HIS A 100 -1.34 6.55 7.51
C HIS A 100 -2.74 6.34 6.88
N PRO A 101 -3.24 5.13 6.52
CA PRO A 101 -4.64 4.98 6.09
C PRO A 101 -5.66 5.59 7.04
N TRP A 102 -5.38 5.62 8.36
CA TRP A 102 -6.27 6.19 9.36
C TRP A 102 -6.52 7.70 9.21
N LEU A 103 -5.62 8.45 8.54
CA LEU A 103 -5.83 9.88 8.28
C LEU A 103 -7.12 10.11 7.48
N TRP A 104 -7.44 9.20 6.56
CA TRP A 104 -8.65 9.27 5.77
C TRP A 104 -9.94 9.10 6.60
N SER A 105 -9.99 8.20 7.59
CA SER A 105 -11.14 8.13 8.53
C SER A 105 -11.31 9.39 9.39
N ARG A 106 -10.25 10.18 9.55
CA ARG A 106 -10.29 11.46 10.26
C ARG A 106 -10.69 12.64 9.36
N GLY A 107 -10.94 12.40 8.08
CA GLY A 107 -11.27 13.45 7.12
C GLY A 107 -10.09 14.38 6.81
N PHE A 108 -8.85 13.94 7.06
CA PHE A 108 -7.67 14.73 6.75
C PHE A 108 -7.65 15.06 5.25
N GLU A 109 -7.59 16.36 4.92
CA GLU A 109 -7.65 16.86 3.54
C GLU A 109 -8.84 16.30 2.73
N GLY A 110 -10.02 16.22 3.36
CA GLY A 110 -11.23 15.67 2.74
C GLY A 110 -11.39 14.16 2.91
N GLY A 111 -10.34 13.47 3.37
CA GLY A 111 -10.38 12.04 3.67
C GLY A 111 -10.05 11.17 2.45
N GLY A 112 -10.61 9.97 2.40
CA GLY A 112 -10.36 9.02 1.32
C GLY A 112 -10.95 7.65 1.61
N PRO A 113 -10.80 6.69 0.70
CA PRO A 113 -11.54 5.43 0.71
C PRO A 113 -10.91 4.38 1.65
N GLN A 114 -10.57 4.75 2.89
CA GLN A 114 -9.89 3.84 3.82
C GLN A 114 -10.69 2.56 4.06
N LEU A 115 -11.98 2.68 4.40
CA LEU A 115 -12.81 1.53 4.71
C LEU A 115 -12.87 0.58 3.52
N GLU A 116 -13.09 1.11 2.32
CA GLU A 116 -13.18 0.31 1.11
C GLU A 116 -11.85 -0.36 0.75
N LEU A 117 -10.73 0.37 0.82
CA LEU A 117 -9.40 -0.16 0.60
C LEU A 117 -9.08 -1.31 1.57
N LEU A 118 -9.22 -1.08 2.89
CA LEU A 118 -8.89 -2.08 3.89
C LEU A 118 -9.82 -3.29 3.85
N ARG A 119 -11.12 -3.08 3.57
CA ARG A 119 -12.09 -4.17 3.39
C ARG A 119 -11.72 -5.04 2.20
N ARG A 120 -11.32 -4.45 1.08
CA ARG A 120 -10.92 -5.20 -0.12
C ARG A 120 -9.60 -5.94 0.06
N VAL A 121 -8.62 -5.31 0.72
CA VAL A 121 -7.36 -6.00 1.10
C VAL A 121 -7.67 -7.19 1.99
N ALA A 122 -8.46 -7.02 3.06
CA ALA A 122 -8.82 -8.11 3.97
C ALA A 122 -9.59 -9.22 3.25
N HIS A 123 -10.56 -8.88 2.40
CA HIS A 123 -11.33 -9.85 1.64
C HIS A 123 -10.47 -10.62 0.63
N TRP A 124 -9.57 -9.93 -0.06
CA TRP A 124 -8.67 -10.57 -1.00
C TRP A 124 -7.64 -11.45 -0.30
N SER A 125 -7.20 -11.13 0.92
CA SER A 125 -6.22 -11.93 1.67
C SER A 125 -6.82 -13.16 2.39
N MET A 126 -8.14 -13.34 2.36
CA MET A 126 -8.82 -14.58 2.80
C MET A 126 -8.80 -15.63 1.68
#